data_AF-A0A0E0RJV8-F1
#
_entry.id   AF-A0A0E0RJV8-F1
#
_cell.length_a   1.000
_cell.length_b   1.000
_cell.length_c   1.000
_cell.angle_alpha   90.00
_cell.angle_beta   90.00
_cell.angle_gamma   90.00
#
_symmetry.space_group_name_H-M   'P 1'
#
loop_
_entity.id
_entity.type
_entity.pdbx_description
1 polymer ?
#
loop_
_entity_poly.entity_id
_entity_poly.type
_entity_poly.pdbx_seq_one_letter_code
_entity_poly.pdbx_strand_id
1 'polypeptide(L)' 'MYPYGAPSVKCAICNFITNTGPTTQSQNVTVVVENPMTVDAKGKLVSNVVVGVTTGGKKY' A
#
# COMPACT_ATOMS: atom_id res chain seq x y z
N MET A 1 -2.16 -26.28 21.51
CA MET A 1 -2.87 -25.05 21.92
C MET A 1 -1.83 -23.93 22.01
N TYR A 2 -2.12 -22.73 21.51
CA TYR A 2 -1.16 -21.60 21.53
C TYR A 2 -1.35 -20.76 22.81
N PRO A 3 -0.27 -20.24 23.41
CA PRO A 3 -0.38 -19.36 24.57
C PRO A 3 -1.07 -18.04 24.19
N TYR A 4 -1.68 -17.38 25.19
CA TYR A 4 -2.21 -16.03 25.02
C TYR A 4 -1.07 -15.09 24.60
N GLY A 5 -1.27 -14.34 23.52
CA GLY A 5 -0.23 -13.46 22.94
C GLY A 5 0.75 -14.14 21.99
N ALA A 6 0.51 -15.39 21.54
CA ALA A 6 1.33 -16.00 20.51
C ALA A 6 1.37 -15.13 19.23
N PRO A 7 2.56 -14.77 18.71
CA PRO A 7 2.69 -13.91 17.52
C PRO A 7 2.25 -14.60 16.23
N SER A 8 2.09 -15.92 16.26
CA SER A 8 1.61 -16.71 15.14
C SER A 8 0.89 -17.97 15.60
N VAL A 9 -0.07 -18.40 14.80
CA VAL A 9 -0.85 -19.63 15.00
C VAL A 9 -0.70 -20.51 13.76
N LYS A 10 -0.47 -21.81 13.95
CA LYS A 10 -0.42 -22.80 12.86
C LYS A 10 -1.74 -23.56 12.81
N CYS A 11 -2.30 -23.66 11.61
CA CYS A 11 -3.44 -24.52 11.37
C CYS A 11 -3.02 -25.99 11.49
N ALA A 12 -3.71 -26.76 12.33
CA ALA A 12 -3.43 -28.18 12.53
C ALA A 12 -3.83 -29.05 11.31
N ILE A 13 -4.65 -28.50 10.41
CA ILE A 13 -5.19 -29.23 9.25
C ILE A 13 -4.26 -29.11 8.04
N CYS A 14 -3.79 -27.89 7.73
CA CYS A 14 -3.03 -27.60 6.51
C CYS A 14 -1.65 -27.01 6.76
N ASN A 15 -1.20 -26.93 8.01
CA ASN A 15 0.09 -26.37 8.41
C ASN A 15 0.32 -24.88 8.07
N PHE A 16 -0.71 -24.18 7.60
CA PHE A 16 -0.65 -22.75 7.30
C PHE A 16 -0.40 -21.91 8.57
N ILE A 17 0.53 -20.96 8.52
CA ILE A 17 0.91 -20.09 9.64
C ILE A 17 0.27 -18.72 9.43
N THR A 18 -0.57 -18.31 10.37
CA THR A 18 -1.16 -16.96 10.41
C THR A 18 -0.45 -16.14 11.48
N ASN A 19 0.10 -14.97 11.12
CA ASN A 19 0.66 -14.04 12.09
C ASN A 19 -0.48 -13.21 12.70
N THR A 20 -0.54 -13.13 14.04
CA THR A 20 -1.60 -12.43 14.78
C THR A 20 -1.28 -10.95 15.03
N GLY A 21 -0.06 -10.53 14.69
CA GLY A 21 0.33 -9.13 14.74
C GLY A 21 -0.46 -8.28 13.75
N PRO A 22 -0.62 -6.97 14.00
CA PRO A 22 -1.21 -6.08 13.03
C PRO A 22 -0.41 -6.21 11.73
N THR A 23 -1.07 -6.65 10.67
CA THR A 23 -0.52 -6.58 9.32
C THR A 23 -0.42 -5.10 9.00
N THR A 24 0.68 -4.47 9.41
CA THR A 24 1.13 -3.20 8.84
C THR A 24 1.65 -3.53 7.44
N GLN A 25 0.77 -4.06 6.59
CA GLN A 25 0.87 -3.71 5.19
C GLN A 25 0.54 -2.23 5.19
N SER A 26 1.57 -1.41 5.39
CA SER A 26 1.56 -0.04 4.94
C SER A 26 1.32 -0.15 3.44
N GLN A 27 0.05 -0.21 3.06
CA GLN A 27 -0.38 -0.14 1.67
C GLN A 27 -0.08 1.31 1.29
N ASN A 28 1.15 1.56 0.86
CA ASN A 28 1.52 2.79 0.18
C ASN A 28 0.76 2.77 -1.15
N VAL A 29 -0.45 3.33 -1.11
CA VAL A 29 -1.29 3.49 -2.30
C VAL A 29 -0.74 4.67 -3.09
N THR A 30 -0.21 4.40 -4.27
CA THR A 30 0.18 5.41 -5.25
C THR A 30 -0.98 5.61 -6.23
N VAL A 31 -1.59 6.79 -6.20
CA VAL A 31 -2.57 7.18 -7.22
C VAL A 31 -1.82 7.99 -8.27
N VAL A 32 -1.72 7.45 -9.50
CA VAL A 32 -1.20 8.19 -10.65
C VAL A 32 -2.39 8.80 -11.37
N VAL A 33 -2.44 10.13 -11.41
CA VAL A 33 -3.41 10.86 -12.23
C VAL A 33 -2.67 11.27 -13.51
N GLU A 34 -3.04 10.67 -14.64
CA GLU A 34 -2.58 11.12 -15.95
C GLU A 34 -3.42 12.35 -16.35
N ASN A 35 -2.85 13.54 -16.17
CA ASN A 35 -3.47 14.74 -16.72
C ASN A 35 -3.29 14.71 -18.26
N PRO A 36 -4.31 15.06 -19.07
CA PRO A 36 -4.19 15.04 -20.53
C PRO A 36 -2.98 15.86 -21.00
N MET A 37 -2.26 15.37 -22.02
CA MET A 37 -1.10 16.07 -22.58
C MET A 37 -1.50 17.49 -23.00
N THR A 38 -0.80 18.49 -22.47
CA THR A 38 -1.01 19.88 -22.86
C THR A 38 0.05 20.30 -23.86
N VAL A 39 -0.31 21.23 -24.74
CA VAL A 39 0.66 21.87 -25.63
C VAL A 39 1.15 23.15 -24.96
N ASP A 40 2.47 23.34 -24.92
CA ASP A 40 3.01 24.64 -24.51
C ASP A 40 2.72 25.72 -25.58
N ALA A 41 3.01 26.99 -25.28
CA ALA A 41 2.80 28.09 -26.23
C ALA A 41 3.60 27.95 -27.54
N LYS A 42 4.51 26.96 -27.64
CA LYS A 42 5.32 26.63 -28.81
C LYS A 42 4.80 25.38 -29.55
N GLY A 43 3.67 24.81 -29.13
CA GLY A 43 3.05 23.64 -29.74
C GLY A 43 3.70 22.30 -29.37
N LYS A 44 4.61 22.27 -28.39
CA LYS A 44 5.28 21.04 -27.95
C LYS A 44 4.38 20.28 -26.96
N LEU A 45 4.19 18.99 -27.21
CA LEU A 45 3.47 18.09 -26.32
C LEU A 45 4.22 17.96 -24.98
N VAL A 46 3.53 18.21 -23.87
CA VAL A 46 4.04 18.06 -22.51
C VAL A 46 3.18 17.03 -21.79
N SER A 47 3.79 15.92 -21.36
CA SER A 47 3.15 14.95 -20.46
C SER A 47 3.39 15.39 -19.02
N ASN A 48 2.31 15.65 -18.28
CA ASN A 48 2.40 16.02 -16.86
C ASN A 48 1.95 14.83 -16.02
N VAL A 49 2.90 14.16 -15.37
CA VAL A 49 2.63 13.08 -14.41
C VAL A 49 2.69 13.66 -13.00
N VAL A 50 1.62 13.49 -12.23
CA VAL A 50 1.58 13.87 -10.81
C VAL A 50 1.50 12.60 -9.97
N VAL A 51 2.41 12.46 -9.01
CA VAL A 51 2.47 11.31 -8.10
C VAL A 51 2.17 11.79 -6.68
N GLY A 52 1.05 11.34 -6.11
CA GLY A 52 0.73 11.54 -4.70
C GLY A 52 1.10 10.31 -3.87
N VAL A 53 1.78 10.52 -2.74
CA VAL A 53 2.07 9.45 -1.75
C VAL A 53 1.35 9.79 -0.45
N THR A 54 0.32 9.04 -0.10
CA THR A 54 -0.31 9.12 1.22
C THR A 54 0.30 8.05 2.12
N THR A 55 1.08 8.46 3.12
CA THR A 55 1.55 7.53 4.15
C THR A 55 0.45 7.37 5.21
N GLY A 56 -0.10 6.16 5.33
CA GLY A 56 -1.09 5.82 6.35
C GLY A 56 -0.45 5.79 7.74
N GLY A 57 -0.24 6.96 8.34
CA GLY A 57 0.22 7.07 9.72
C GLY A 57 -0.89 6.67 10.69
N LYS A 58 -0.71 5.57 11.44
CA LYS A 58 -1.57 5.24 12.58
C LYS A 58 -1.40 6.32 13.64
N LYS A 59 -2.49 7.00 14.00
CA LYS A 59 -2.58 7.79 15.23
C LYS A 59 -3.02 6.85 16.35
N TYR A 60 -2.09 6.63 17.29
CA TYR A 60 -2.21 5.99 18.61
C TYR A 60 -2.52 4.49 18.63
#